data_AF-A0A8T4CUZ0-F1
#
_entry.id   AF-A0A8T4CUZ0-F1
#
_cell.length_a   1.000
_cell.length_b   1.000
_cell.length_c   1.000
_cell.angle_alpha   90.00
_cell.angle_beta   90.00
_cell.angle_gamma   90.00
#
_symmetry.space_group_name_H-M   'P 1'
#
loop_
_entity.id
_entity.type
_entity.pdbx_description
1 polymer ?
#
loop_
_entity_poly.entity_id
_entity_poly.type
_entity_poly.pdbx_seq_one_letter_code
_entity_poly.pdbx_strand_id
1 'polypeptide(L)'
;MWVSYLLCCLIALPAHAGQWGRLFYSEQERQEGVSHHAPPSDPVQKPAQLQRFDGELQTPRGKVRWVNGQTAQPPAGKKPGDVWQE
;
A
#
# COMPACT_ATOMS: atom_id res chain seq x y z
N MET A 1 37.33 28.98 9.71
CA MET A 1 36.33 29.87 9.06
C MET A 1 35.39 29.13 8.09
N TRP A 2 35.77 27.97 7.51
CA TRP A 2 34.90 27.24 6.57
C TRP A 2 33.69 26.55 7.21
N VAL A 3 33.84 26.07 8.45
CA VAL A 3 32.76 25.38 9.19
C VAL A 3 31.56 26.30 9.43
N SER A 4 31.79 27.58 9.72
CA SER A 4 30.70 28.55 9.94
C SER A 4 29.93 28.87 8.67
N TYR A 5 30.59 28.93 7.51
CA TYR A 5 29.91 29.12 6.22
C TYR A 5 29.07 27.90 5.85
N LEU A 6 29.60 26.71 6.09
CA LEU A 6 28.90 25.45 5.80
C LEU A 6 27.66 25.28 6.69
N LEU A 7 27.76 25.70 7.96
CA LEU A 7 26.63 25.71 8.90
C LEU A 7 25.54 26.71 8.47
N CYS A 8 25.91 27.94 8.04
CA CYS A 8 24.94 28.90 7.53
C CYS A 8 24.21 28.42 6.26
N CYS A 9 24.92 27.74 5.36
CA CYS A 9 24.30 27.19 4.15
C CYS A 9 23.28 26.07 4.45
N LEU A 10 23.50 25.25 5.48
CA LEU A 10 22.59 24.18 5.87
C LEU A 10 21.27 24.69 6.47
N ILE A 11 21.30 25.82 7.19
CA ILE A 11 20.10 26.43 7.81
C ILE A 11 19.22 27.11 6.74
N ALA A 12 19.82 27.58 5.65
CA ALA A 12 19.11 28.25 4.56
C ALA A 12 18.42 27.29 3.58
N LEU A 13 18.59 25.98 3.73
CA LEU A 13 17.89 25.00 2.91
C LEU A 13 16.40 25.01 3.30
N PRO A 14 15.47 25.27 2.36
CA PRO A 14 14.06 25.13 2.63
C PRO A 14 13.78 23.66 2.94
N ALA A 15 13.43 23.37 4.19
CA ALA A 15 12.90 22.08 4.56
C ALA A 15 11.68 21.82 3.66
N HIS A 16 11.87 21.00 2.62
CA HIS A 16 10.78 20.53 1.77
C HIS A 16 9.93 19.57 2.62
N ALA A 17 9.12 20.15 3.50
CA ALA A 17 8.13 19.44 4.31
C ALA A 17 6.95 18.93 3.46
N GLY A 18 6.99 19.14 2.14
CA GLY A 18 5.88 18.88 1.23
C GLY A 18 5.80 17.48 0.61
N GLN A 19 6.71 16.56 0.92
CA GLN A 19 6.72 15.22 0.28
C GLN A 19 6.53 14.04 1.23
N TRP A 20 6.33 14.29 2.52
CA TRP A 20 5.83 13.26 3.41
C TRP A 20 4.32 13.25 3.23
N GLY A 21 3.83 12.32 2.40
CA GLY A 21 2.39 12.14 2.18
C GLY A 21 1.62 12.07 3.52
N ARG A 22 0.32 12.36 3.46
CA ARG A 22 -0.51 12.39 4.66
C ARG A 22 -0.67 10.98 5.25
N LEU A 23 -0.07 10.75 6.42
CA LEU A 23 -0.11 9.45 7.10
C LEU A 23 -1.43 9.17 7.82
N PHE A 24 -2.16 10.22 8.20
CA PHE A 24 -3.40 10.10 8.98
C PHE A 24 -4.57 10.75 8.26
N TYR A 25 -5.61 9.94 8.03
CA TYR A 25 -6.89 10.36 7.46
C TYR A 25 -7.93 10.53 8.57
N SER A 26 -8.78 11.55 8.42
CA SER A 26 -9.94 11.75 9.30
C SER A 26 -10.94 10.60 9.15
N GLU A 27 -11.89 10.48 10.08
CA GLU A 27 -12.94 9.45 9.97
C GLU A 27 -13.80 9.64 8.71
N GLN A 28 -14.08 10.90 8.36
CA GLN A 28 -14.81 11.24 7.15
C GLN A 28 -14.02 10.88 5.88
N GLU A 29 -12.73 11.19 5.83
CA GLU A 29 -11.85 10.86 4.70
C GLU A 29 -11.67 9.35 4.51
N ARG A 30 -11.73 8.56 5.59
CA ARG A 30 -11.70 7.11 5.50
C ARG A 30 -12.97 6.53 4.89
N GLN A 31 -14.12 7.16 5.07
CA GLN A 31 -15.38 6.71 4.47
C GLN A 31 -15.45 7.06 2.99
N GLU A 32 -14.96 8.25 2.61
CA GLU A 32 -14.90 8.72 1.22
C GLU A 32 -13.79 8.00 0.42
N GLY A 33 -12.66 7.68 1.05
CA GLY A 33 -11.47 7.09 0.43
C GLY A 33 -11.54 5.61 0.08
N VAL A 34 -12.53 4.85 0.57
CA VAL A 34 -12.74 3.44 0.18
C VAL A 34 -13.21 3.31 -1.29
N SER A 35 -13.60 4.41 -1.94
CA SER A 35 -14.17 4.38 -3.29
C SER A 35 -13.32 5.03 -4.39
N HIS A 36 -12.17 5.68 -4.08
CA HIS A 36 -11.51 6.58 -5.04
C HIS A 36 -10.04 6.28 -5.40
N HIS A 37 -9.54 5.09 -5.10
CA HIS A 37 -8.34 4.54 -5.76
C HIS A 37 -8.69 3.35 -6.66
N ALA A 38 -9.63 3.57 -7.59
CA ALA A 38 -9.58 2.88 -8.87
C ALA A 38 -8.99 3.88 -9.88
N PRO A 39 -7.83 3.62 -10.51
CA PRO A 39 -7.39 4.41 -11.66
C PRO A 39 -8.50 4.40 -12.73
N PRO A 40 -8.63 5.45 -13.56
CA PRO A 40 -9.68 5.53 -14.56
C PRO A 40 -9.61 4.29 -15.47
N SER A 41 -10.67 3.51 -15.41
CA SER A 41 -10.88 2.29 -16.18
C SER A 41 -11.08 2.64 -17.65
N ASP A 42 -10.08 2.28 -18.46
CA ASP A 42 -10.27 1.95 -19.87
C ASP A 42 -11.41 0.90 -20.02
N PRO A 43 -12.13 0.90 -21.15
CA PRO A 43 -13.39 0.20 -21.27
C PRO A 43 -13.22 -1.33 -21.26
N VAL A 44 -13.85 -1.96 -20.26
CA VAL A 44 -14.53 -3.25 -20.34
C VAL A 44 -13.79 -4.35 -21.12
N GLN A 45 -12.67 -4.81 -20.60
CA GLN A 45 -12.38 -6.25 -20.62
C GLN A 45 -12.77 -6.77 -19.25
N LYS A 46 -13.69 -7.74 -19.18
CA LYS A 46 -13.96 -8.50 -17.95
C LYS A 46 -12.61 -8.94 -17.40
N PRO A 47 -12.05 -8.31 -16.35
CA PRO A 47 -10.69 -8.61 -15.97
C PRO A 47 -10.74 -10.07 -15.52
N ALA A 48 -9.91 -10.91 -16.13
CA ALA A 48 -9.58 -12.20 -15.54
C ALA A 48 -9.33 -11.92 -14.07
N GLN A 49 -10.12 -12.52 -13.17
CA GLN A 49 -10.12 -12.17 -11.76
C GLN A 49 -8.74 -12.50 -11.20
N LEU A 50 -7.84 -11.52 -11.25
CA LEU A 50 -6.48 -11.63 -10.76
C LEU A 50 -6.61 -11.76 -9.24
N GLN A 51 -6.27 -12.94 -8.76
CA GLN A 51 -6.19 -13.24 -7.34
C GLN A 51 -4.79 -12.88 -6.86
N ARG A 52 -4.71 -12.15 -5.75
CA ARG A 52 -3.46 -11.78 -5.08
C ARG A 52 -3.42 -12.42 -3.70
N PHE A 53 -2.31 -13.06 -3.36
CA PHE A 53 -2.08 -13.57 -2.02
C PHE A 53 -1.58 -12.42 -1.13
N ASP A 54 -2.40 -11.96 -0.20
CA ASP A 54 -2.08 -10.81 0.65
C ASP A 54 -1.17 -11.19 1.82
N GLY A 55 -1.29 -12.43 2.32
CA GLY A 55 -0.42 -12.95 3.37
C GLY A 55 -1.04 -14.06 4.21
N GLU A 56 -0.27 -14.54 5.18
CA GLU A 56 -0.72 -15.51 6.18
C GLU A 56 -0.42 -15.05 7.62
N LEU A 57 -1.34 -15.34 8.54
CA LEU A 57 -1.18 -15.16 9.97
C LEU A 57 -1.21 -16.53 10.65
N GLN A 58 -0.16 -16.83 11.42
CA GLN A 58 -0.12 -18.01 12.27
C GLN A 58 -0.78 -17.67 13.63
N THR A 59 -1.79 -18.43 14.00
CA THR A 59 -2.44 -18.35 15.31
C THR A 59 -2.26 -19.68 16.06
N PRO A 60 -2.48 -19.72 17.39
CA PRO A 60 -2.50 -20.97 18.14
C PRO A 60 -3.58 -21.97 17.66
N ARG A 61 -4.62 -21.48 16.98
CA ARG A 61 -5.73 -22.30 16.44
C ARG A 61 -5.50 -22.75 15.01
N GLY A 62 -4.45 -22.27 14.34
CA GLY A 62 -4.16 -22.59 12.94
C GLY A 62 -3.68 -21.39 12.13
N LYS A 63 -3.61 -21.57 10.81
CA LYS A 63 -3.22 -20.53 9.85
C LYS A 63 -4.45 -19.86 9.24
N VAL A 64 -4.44 -18.53 9.18
CA VAL A 64 -5.39 -17.72 8.41
C VAL A 64 -4.66 -17.15 7.21
N ARG A 65 -5.26 -17.23 6.03
CA ARG A 65 -4.69 -16.75 4.77
C ARG A 65 -5.67 -15.83 4.07
N TRP A 66 -5.15 -14.80 3.42
CA TRP A 66 -5.97 -13.80 2.71
C TRP A 66 -5.65 -13.76 1.22
N VAL A 67 -6.68 -13.84 0.40
CA VAL A 67 -6.62 -13.62 -1.05
C VAL A 67 -7.61 -12.53 -1.40
N ASN A 68 -7.15 -11.44 -2.04
CA ASN A 68 -7.97 -10.27 -2.37
C ASN A 68 -8.77 -9.72 -1.16
N GLY A 69 -8.15 -9.67 0.02
CA GLY A 69 -8.76 -9.19 1.26
C GLY A 69 -9.75 -10.16 1.92
N GLN A 70 -9.99 -11.33 1.33
CA GLN A 70 -10.92 -12.34 1.86
C GLN A 70 -10.16 -13.55 2.42
N THR A 71 -10.71 -14.18 3.46
CA THR A 71 -10.14 -15.40 4.02
C THR A 71 -10.29 -16.55 3.01
N ALA A 72 -9.20 -16.93 2.35
CA ALA A 72 -9.18 -17.93 1.30
C ALA A 72 -7.82 -18.61 1.21
N GLN A 73 -7.80 -19.82 0.65
CA GLN A 73 -6.60 -20.62 0.49
C GLN A 73 -5.95 -20.30 -0.87
N PRO A 74 -4.71 -19.79 -0.92
CA PRO A 74 -4.00 -19.60 -2.17
C PRO A 74 -3.55 -20.96 -2.76
N PRO A 75 -3.33 -21.04 -4.09
CA PRO A 75 -2.70 -22.20 -4.73
C PRO A 75 -1.34 -22.54 -4.11
N ALA A 76 -0.95 -23.82 -4.21
CA ALA A 76 0.33 -24.27 -3.70
C ALA A 76 1.50 -23.51 -4.36
N GLY A 77 2.51 -23.16 -3.55
CA GLY A 77 3.71 -22.47 -4.01
C GLY A 77 3.60 -20.94 -4.15
N LYS A 78 2.41 -20.35 -3.92
CA LYS A 78 2.24 -18.89 -3.92
C LYS A 78 2.80 -18.26 -2.65
N LYS A 79 3.53 -17.15 -2.83
CA LYS A 79 4.10 -16.32 -1.76
C LYS A 79 3.27 -15.04 -1.59
N PRO A 80 3.27 -14.42 -0.39
CA PRO A 80 2.62 -13.13 -0.20
C PRO A 80 3.13 -12.10 -1.21
N GLY A 81 2.21 -11.44 -1.90
CA GLY A 81 2.48 -10.53 -3.02
C GLY A 81 2.31 -11.16 -4.40
N ASP A 82 2.30 -12.49 -4.53
CA ASP A 82 2.09 -13.15 -5.81
C ASP A 82 0.67 -12.91 -6.32
N VAL A 83 0.56 -12.78 -7.65
CA VAL A 83 -0.71 -12.66 -8.36
C VAL A 83 -0.87 -13.85 -9.32
N TRP A 84 -2.09 -14.35 -9.46
CA TRP A 84 -2.44 -15.39 -10.43
C TRP A 84 -3.83 -15.17 -11.01
N GLN A 85 -4.09 -15.79 -12.14
CA GLN A 85 -5.43 -15.95 -12.68
C GLN A 85 -5.92 -17.35 -12.31
N GLU A 86 -7.21 -17.47 -12.06
CA GLU A 86 -7.88 -18.76 -11.87
C GLU A 86 -8.02 -19.52 -13.19
#